data_AF-A0A6N7SB58-F1
#
_entry.id   AF-A0A6N7SB58-F1
#
_cell.length_a   1.000
_cell.length_b   1.000
_cell.length_c   1.000
_cell.angle_alpha   90.00
_cell.angle_beta   90.00
_cell.angle_gamma   90.00
#
_symmetry.space_group_name_H-M   'P 1'
#
loop_
_entity.id
_entity.type
_entity.pdbx_description
1 polymer ?
#
loop_
_entity_poly.entity_id
_entity_poly.type
_entity_poly.pdbx_seq_one_letter_code
_entity_poly.pdbx_strand_id
1 'polypeptide(L)'
;MSNSSADYWKKRSEDRFKAAERTVEAQQEDLTHFFDDALKDTQSVIRDFWARYAKDNKISYAEAQKLLNFEELKEFKGDLKTFERLAKSLIGTFNLELENLSTKSRITRYQALETNLKAIMENLTGKTEKMIQDTAGKVCEDSFYKTLFDIDQYRGFHEDFVGLDENLIREIISQPVAGATFSQSIWRNQQNLNYRVRQTLTDAMATGRNPYELSKEFAKEFNVGRYEAYRLLYTESAAVHTDAQMSAYKASGVQQYEIVATLDSKTSKICQEMDGKLFDVDKAQKGENCPPFHPWCRTTTAPVTEGLEETWTRAARSKTTGKTEKIPAGMKYKDWKEKYGGLHSKVKGLTGNLQNSKKSTQNFKSTVDLENYAKNNLGINNVDFSGLDFNSTEKVVNALDSIFQSYPQLNGKITEIKQSTNGFMAASPSADLSSYTFSLNPNLFADPRRLQRTLNYQVKKAFYHPSTTVESIVYHEIGHVLEGEYIRSTTTDTKVMEWLWNSSQAATNVLELASMQCYSDTDKWKTLYSLISDYSKDSPSEMLAECVGLELSGHGFEFTKEVLKILTGVI
;
A
#
# COMPACT_ATOMS: atom_id res chain seq x y z
N MET A 1 4.65 26.84 -46.39
CA MET A 1 5.73 26.12 -45.68
C MET A 1 5.16 24.76 -45.35
N SER A 2 5.64 23.69 -46.00
CA SER A 2 5.21 22.33 -45.68
C SER A 2 5.76 21.98 -44.30
N ASN A 3 4.91 21.92 -43.28
CA ASN A 3 5.34 21.45 -41.96
C ASN A 3 5.89 20.03 -42.11
N SER A 4 7.10 19.80 -41.61
CA SER A 4 7.70 18.47 -41.62
C SER A 4 6.87 17.52 -40.75
N SER A 5 6.96 16.20 -40.99
CA SER A 5 6.32 15.20 -40.12
C SER A 5 6.71 15.41 -38.64
N ALA A 6 7.97 15.79 -38.39
CA ALA A 6 8.48 16.07 -37.05
C ALA A 6 7.75 17.24 -36.37
N ASP A 7 7.53 18.36 -37.06
CA ASP A 7 6.83 19.52 -36.49
C ASP A 7 5.38 19.19 -36.12
N TYR A 8 4.71 18.35 -36.93
CA TYR A 8 3.38 17.84 -36.62
C TYR A 8 3.38 17.05 -35.31
N TRP A 9 4.29 16.08 -35.16
CA TRP A 9 4.34 15.21 -33.99
C TRP A 9 4.74 15.94 -32.72
N LYS A 10 5.71 16.86 -32.79
CA LYS A 10 6.07 17.75 -31.67
C LYS A 10 4.84 18.50 -31.18
N LYS A 11 4.11 19.15 -32.09
CA LYS A 11 2.92 19.93 -31.75
C LYS A 11 1.82 19.07 -31.12
N ARG A 12 1.56 17.87 -31.65
CA ARG A 12 0.57 16.94 -31.08
C ARG A 12 0.96 16.47 -29.68
N SER A 13 2.23 16.11 -29.48
CA SER A 13 2.72 15.69 -28.17
C SER A 13 2.61 16.81 -27.13
N GLU A 14 3.00 18.04 -27.47
CA GLU A 14 2.81 19.21 -26.58
C GLU A 14 1.34 19.45 -26.23
N ASP A 15 0.44 19.38 -27.22
CA ASP A 15 -0.99 19.62 -26.98
C ASP A 15 -1.61 18.51 -26.11
N ARG A 16 -1.15 17.25 -26.24
CA ARG A 16 -1.53 16.14 -25.34
C ARG A 16 -1.00 16.34 -23.93
N PHE A 17 0.27 16.73 -23.77
CA PHE A 17 0.85 17.01 -22.46
C PHE A 17 0.10 18.17 -21.76
N LYS A 18 -0.20 19.25 -22.48
CA LYS A 18 -1.01 20.37 -21.96
C LYS A 18 -2.42 19.93 -21.54
N ALA A 19 -3.02 18.97 -22.22
CA ALA A 19 -4.31 18.41 -21.81
C ALA A 19 -4.21 17.60 -20.50
N ALA A 20 -3.10 16.86 -20.31
CA ALA A 20 -2.80 16.19 -19.05
C ALA A 20 -2.55 17.22 -17.92
N GLU A 21 -1.78 18.27 -18.18
CA GLU A 21 -1.57 19.37 -17.22
C GLU A 21 -2.90 20.00 -16.79
N ARG A 22 -3.80 20.32 -17.72
CA ARG A 22 -5.13 20.85 -17.38
C ARG A 22 -5.95 19.91 -16.51
N THR A 23 -5.77 18.60 -16.67
CA THR A 23 -6.44 17.60 -15.84
C THR A 23 -5.93 17.67 -14.39
N VAL A 24 -4.62 17.90 -14.22
CA VAL A 24 -3.98 18.14 -12.91
C VAL A 24 -4.39 19.49 -12.31
N GLU A 25 -4.33 20.56 -13.09
CA GLU A 25 -4.69 21.92 -12.66
C GLU A 25 -6.13 22.00 -12.16
N ALA A 26 -7.04 21.23 -12.76
CA ALA A 26 -8.43 21.14 -12.33
C ALA A 26 -8.61 20.58 -10.90
N GLN A 27 -7.59 19.89 -10.35
CA GLN A 27 -7.64 19.36 -8.98
C GLN A 27 -7.12 20.35 -7.94
N GLN A 28 -6.55 21.49 -8.35
CA GLN A 28 -5.86 22.40 -7.45
C GLN A 28 -6.79 23.02 -6.40
N GLU A 29 -8.05 23.30 -6.76
CA GLU A 29 -9.06 23.84 -5.84
C GLU A 29 -9.45 22.80 -4.79
N ASP A 30 -9.80 21.59 -5.20
CA ASP A 30 -10.14 20.48 -4.30
C ASP A 30 -8.97 20.13 -3.36
N LEU A 31 -7.74 20.09 -3.88
CA LEU A 31 -6.55 19.87 -3.06
C LEU A 31 -6.38 20.99 -2.03
N THR A 32 -6.68 22.23 -2.39
CA THR A 32 -6.67 23.35 -1.45
C THR A 32 -7.71 23.17 -0.36
N HIS A 33 -8.93 22.79 -0.72
CA HIS A 33 -9.99 22.49 0.25
C HIS A 33 -9.62 21.37 1.22
N PHE A 34 -8.99 20.29 0.75
CA PHE A 34 -8.57 19.20 1.64
C PHE A 34 -7.63 19.67 2.74
N PHE A 35 -6.64 20.49 2.40
CA PHE A 35 -5.68 21.02 3.35
C PHE A 35 -6.28 22.10 4.25
N ASP A 36 -7.17 22.95 3.73
CA ASP A 36 -7.83 24.00 4.51
C ASP A 36 -8.81 23.40 5.54
N ASP A 37 -9.54 22.34 5.16
CA ASP A 37 -10.39 21.57 6.08
C ASP A 37 -9.55 20.93 7.19
N ALA A 38 -8.45 20.25 6.83
CA ALA A 38 -7.59 19.60 7.80
C ALA A 38 -6.89 20.60 8.74
N LEU A 39 -6.53 21.78 8.24
CA LEU A 39 -6.03 22.89 9.05
C LEU A 39 -7.10 23.37 10.03
N LYS A 40 -8.34 23.59 9.56
CA LYS A 40 -9.46 24.04 10.38
C LYS A 40 -9.79 23.03 11.48
N ASP A 41 -9.81 21.74 11.14
CA ASP A 41 -10.05 20.65 12.09
C ASP A 41 -8.93 20.57 13.13
N THR A 42 -7.67 20.70 12.70
CA THR A 42 -6.50 20.74 13.59
C THR A 42 -6.61 21.89 14.59
N GLN A 43 -6.90 23.10 14.09
CA GLN A 43 -7.10 24.28 14.94
C GLN A 43 -8.29 24.10 15.90
N SER A 44 -9.37 23.44 15.45
CA SER A 44 -10.54 23.16 16.27
C SER A 44 -10.22 22.18 17.40
N VAL A 45 -9.62 21.03 17.10
CA VAL A 45 -9.27 20.00 18.07
C VAL A 45 -8.33 20.56 19.15
N ILE A 46 -7.35 21.37 18.73
CA ILE A 46 -6.46 22.10 19.64
C ILE A 46 -7.27 23.05 20.50
N ARG A 47 -8.02 24.01 19.94
CA ARG A 47 -8.81 24.95 20.74
C ARG A 47 -9.74 24.25 21.74
N ASP A 48 -10.41 23.18 21.33
CA ASP A 48 -11.34 22.43 22.16
C ASP A 48 -10.63 21.65 23.28
N PHE A 49 -9.37 21.25 23.08
CA PHE A 49 -8.52 20.70 24.13
C PHE A 49 -8.26 21.74 25.23
N TRP A 50 -7.80 22.94 24.89
CA TRP A 50 -7.54 24.01 25.87
C TRP A 50 -8.84 24.48 26.55
N ALA A 51 -9.95 24.56 25.82
CA ALA A 51 -11.25 24.95 26.37
C ALA A 51 -11.75 23.94 27.42
N ARG A 52 -11.63 22.64 27.14
CA ARG A 52 -11.96 21.57 28.10
C ARG A 52 -11.04 21.60 29.31
N TYR A 53 -9.74 21.77 29.10
CA TYR A 53 -8.78 21.91 30.20
C TYR A 53 -9.13 23.09 31.12
N ALA A 54 -9.47 24.24 30.56
CA ALA A 54 -9.88 25.41 31.33
C ALA A 54 -11.14 25.13 32.18
N LYS A 55 -12.16 24.55 31.55
CA LYS A 55 -13.44 24.21 32.20
C LYS A 55 -13.25 23.21 33.34
N ASP A 56 -12.52 22.13 33.10
CA ASP A 56 -12.33 21.05 34.07
C ASP A 56 -11.54 21.51 35.29
N ASN A 57 -10.57 22.41 35.10
CA ASN A 57 -9.76 22.97 36.18
C ASN A 57 -10.36 24.24 36.79
N LYS A 58 -11.54 24.70 36.34
CA LYS A 58 -12.21 25.93 36.80
C LYS A 58 -11.33 27.17 36.71
N ILE A 59 -10.46 27.22 35.71
CA ILE A 59 -9.56 28.34 35.41
C ILE A 59 -10.04 29.04 34.14
N SER A 60 -9.67 30.31 33.96
CA SER A 60 -9.93 31.00 32.70
C SER A 60 -9.15 30.36 31.56
N TYR A 61 -9.62 30.56 30.32
CA TYR A 61 -8.90 30.10 29.13
C TYR A 61 -7.47 30.67 29.06
N ALA A 62 -7.29 31.93 29.47
CA ALA A 62 -5.97 32.58 29.54
C ALA A 62 -5.07 31.96 30.62
N GLU A 63 -5.63 31.52 31.74
CA GLU A 63 -4.90 30.78 32.78
C GLU A 63 -4.57 29.36 32.34
N ALA A 64 -5.48 28.67 31.65
CA ALA A 64 -5.21 27.36 31.04
C ALA A 64 -4.06 27.41 30.04
N GLN A 65 -3.97 28.49 29.25
CA GLN A 65 -2.85 28.74 28.34
C GLN A 65 -1.50 28.96 29.07
N LYS A 66 -1.51 29.50 30.29
CA LYS A 66 -0.30 29.79 31.09
C LYS A 66 0.12 28.65 32.02
N LEU A 67 -0.83 27.89 32.58
CA LEU A 67 -0.54 26.76 33.49
C LEU A 67 0.09 25.59 32.74
N LEU A 68 -0.31 25.38 31.48
CA LEU A 68 0.36 24.46 30.57
C LEU A 68 1.80 24.89 30.19
N ASN A 69 2.31 26.05 30.64
CA ASN A 69 3.51 26.68 30.08
C ASN A 69 4.84 26.32 30.77
N PHE A 70 4.93 26.14 32.10
CA PHE A 70 6.24 26.33 32.76
C PHE A 70 6.74 25.29 33.77
N GLU A 71 5.87 24.58 34.49
CA GLU A 71 6.33 23.57 35.47
C GLU A 71 6.08 22.13 35.01
N GLU A 72 5.01 21.89 34.24
CA GLU A 72 4.59 20.54 33.83
C GLU A 72 5.35 20.01 32.59
N LEU A 73 5.99 20.90 31.82
CA LEU A 73 6.75 20.56 30.60
C LEU A 73 8.27 20.62 30.78
N LYS A 74 8.78 21.06 31.94
CA LYS A 74 10.23 21.12 32.19
C LYS A 74 10.88 19.72 32.25
N GLU A 75 10.09 18.69 32.53
CA GLU A 75 10.44 17.26 32.39
C GLU A 75 10.11 16.67 31.00
N PHE A 76 9.37 17.40 30.17
CA PHE A 76 8.85 16.94 28.88
C PHE A 76 9.78 17.36 27.73
N LYS A 77 10.88 16.62 27.56
CA LYS A 77 11.79 16.72 26.40
C LYS A 77 11.84 15.44 25.54
N GLY A 78 10.85 14.56 25.63
CA GLY A 78 10.87 13.24 24.99
C GLY A 78 9.52 12.77 24.45
N ASP A 79 9.55 11.67 23.70
CA ASP A 79 8.39 10.99 23.11
C ASP A 79 7.39 10.46 24.15
N LEU A 80 6.21 10.00 23.68
CA LEU A 80 5.13 9.45 24.51
C LEU A 80 5.61 8.33 25.46
N LYS A 81 6.60 7.53 25.05
CA LYS A 81 7.22 6.48 25.89
C LYS A 81 8.05 7.05 27.03
N THR A 82 8.75 8.16 26.79
CA THR A 82 9.51 8.88 27.83
C THR A 82 8.57 9.43 28.90
N PHE A 83 7.42 9.93 28.49
CA PHE A 83 6.37 10.39 29.39
C PHE A 83 5.71 9.25 30.19
N GLU A 84 5.36 8.12 29.56
CA GLU A 84 4.84 6.95 30.29
C GLU A 84 5.83 6.41 31.32
N ARG A 85 7.13 6.40 30.97
CA ARG A 85 8.20 5.96 31.87
C ARG A 85 8.36 6.90 33.08
N LEU A 86 8.33 8.21 32.85
CA LEU A 86 8.40 9.21 33.93
C LEU A 86 7.16 9.15 34.83
N ALA A 87 5.97 9.05 34.24
CA ALA A 87 4.72 8.87 34.99
C ALA A 87 4.70 7.56 35.80
N LYS A 88 5.21 6.46 35.25
CA LYS A 88 5.41 5.20 35.98
C LYS A 88 6.44 5.32 37.11
N SER A 89 7.47 6.17 36.94
CA SER A 89 8.48 6.40 37.99
C SER A 89 7.97 7.26 39.15
N LEU A 90 7.10 8.23 38.88
CA LEU A 90 6.45 9.06 39.90
C LEU A 90 5.46 8.27 40.76
N ILE A 91 4.79 7.25 40.19
CA ILE A 91 3.91 6.32 40.93
C ILE A 91 4.65 5.56 42.05
N GLY A 92 5.98 5.46 42.00
CA GLY A 92 6.79 4.67 42.92
C GLY A 92 7.22 5.34 44.23
N THR A 93 7.05 6.65 44.40
CA THR A 93 7.44 7.38 45.62
C THR A 93 6.22 7.83 46.42
N PHE A 94 6.11 7.32 47.65
CA PHE A 94 4.98 7.44 48.58
C PHE A 94 4.44 8.88 48.78
N ASN A 95 3.32 9.21 48.11
CA ASN A 95 2.10 9.90 48.59
C ASN A 95 1.24 10.40 47.40
N LEU A 96 0.66 9.52 46.58
CA LEU A 96 0.03 9.96 45.32
C LEU A 96 -1.16 9.08 44.91
N GLU A 97 -2.32 9.20 45.54
CA GLU A 97 -3.56 8.70 44.91
C GLU A 97 -4.16 9.79 44.01
N LEU A 98 -4.26 11.02 44.52
CA LEU A 98 -4.83 12.17 43.80
C LEU A 98 -3.94 12.67 42.66
N GLU A 99 -2.63 12.77 42.89
CA GLU A 99 -1.66 13.17 41.86
C GLU A 99 -1.48 12.10 40.78
N ASN A 100 -1.53 10.80 41.13
CA ASN A 100 -1.49 9.72 40.13
C ASN A 100 -2.76 9.71 39.26
N LEU A 101 -3.94 9.97 39.84
CA LEU A 101 -5.19 10.12 39.09
C LEU A 101 -5.18 11.36 38.19
N SER A 102 -4.65 12.48 38.70
CA SER A 102 -4.47 13.73 37.93
C SER A 102 -3.52 13.53 36.76
N THR A 103 -2.34 12.93 36.98
CA THR A 103 -1.34 12.61 35.96
C THR A 103 -1.91 11.64 34.93
N LYS A 104 -2.55 10.53 35.33
CA LYS A 104 -3.21 9.58 34.42
C LYS A 104 -4.29 10.25 33.56
N SER A 105 -5.10 11.12 34.16
CA SER A 105 -6.11 11.91 33.44
C SER A 105 -5.46 12.88 32.43
N ARG A 106 -4.31 13.48 32.76
CA ARG A 106 -3.51 14.34 31.85
C ARG A 106 -2.92 13.54 30.68
N ILE A 107 -2.35 12.35 30.93
CA ILE A 107 -1.84 11.43 29.89
C ILE A 107 -2.94 11.10 28.88
N THR A 108 -4.10 10.72 29.41
CA THR A 108 -5.25 10.28 28.60
C THR A 108 -5.73 11.42 27.67
N ARG A 109 -5.72 12.67 28.15
CA ARG A 109 -6.12 13.83 27.33
C ARG A 109 -5.13 14.15 26.23
N TYR A 110 -3.83 14.07 26.51
CA TYR A 110 -2.80 14.27 25.48
C TYR A 110 -2.85 13.15 24.42
N GLN A 111 -3.00 11.89 24.86
CA GLN A 111 -3.21 10.76 23.95
C GLN A 111 -4.46 10.96 23.07
N ALA A 112 -5.55 11.47 23.64
CA ALA A 112 -6.75 11.80 22.87
C ALA A 112 -6.51 12.93 21.86
N LEU A 113 -5.74 13.96 22.20
CA LEU A 113 -5.33 15.01 21.27
C LEU A 113 -4.48 14.45 20.12
N GLU A 114 -3.47 13.64 20.42
CA GLU A 114 -2.64 12.98 19.39
C GLU A 114 -3.46 12.05 18.49
N THR A 115 -4.41 11.31 19.06
CA THR A 115 -5.30 10.42 18.30
C THR A 115 -6.19 11.22 17.34
N ASN A 116 -6.76 12.34 17.79
CA ASN A 116 -7.56 13.20 16.93
C ASN A 116 -6.73 13.83 15.80
N LEU A 117 -5.50 14.27 16.10
CA LEU A 117 -4.59 14.81 15.07
C LEU A 117 -4.18 13.74 14.07
N LYS A 118 -3.91 12.51 14.54
CA LYS A 118 -3.64 11.35 13.66
C LYS A 118 -4.83 11.08 12.72
N ALA A 119 -6.06 11.08 13.23
CA ALA A 119 -7.25 10.87 12.43
C ALA A 119 -7.45 11.96 11.35
N ILE A 120 -7.22 13.24 11.68
CA ILE A 120 -7.26 14.35 10.71
C ILE A 120 -6.23 14.13 9.60
N MET A 121 -5.01 13.75 9.99
CA MET A 121 -3.90 13.47 9.09
C MET A 121 -4.19 12.29 8.17
N GLU A 122 -4.73 11.18 8.68
CA GLU A 122 -5.13 10.01 7.89
C GLU A 122 -6.23 10.36 6.89
N ASN A 123 -7.25 11.13 7.30
CA ASN A 123 -8.30 11.59 6.40
C ASN A 123 -7.76 12.48 5.26
N LEU A 124 -6.86 13.43 5.58
CA LEU A 124 -6.17 14.25 4.57
C LEU A 124 -5.38 13.37 3.58
N THR A 125 -4.70 12.35 4.10
CA THR A 125 -3.91 11.41 3.29
C THR A 125 -4.81 10.65 2.33
N GLY A 126 -5.89 10.03 2.83
CA GLY A 126 -6.81 9.26 2.01
C GLY A 126 -7.48 10.09 0.91
N LYS A 127 -7.87 11.34 1.22
CA LYS A 127 -8.40 12.28 0.21
C LYS A 127 -7.36 12.62 -0.87
N THR A 128 -6.13 12.94 -0.46
CA THR A 128 -5.04 13.30 -1.37
C THR A 128 -4.62 12.13 -2.25
N GLU A 129 -4.47 10.94 -1.67
CA GLU A 129 -4.10 9.72 -2.38
C GLU A 129 -5.14 9.36 -3.44
N LYS A 130 -6.42 9.35 -3.06
CA LYS A 130 -7.52 9.09 -3.98
C LYS A 130 -7.53 10.07 -5.15
N MET A 131 -7.44 11.37 -4.88
CA MET A 131 -7.41 12.40 -5.92
C MET A 131 -6.26 12.18 -6.91
N ILE A 132 -5.06 11.89 -6.40
CA ILE A 132 -3.91 11.70 -7.28
C ILE A 132 -4.08 10.41 -8.11
N GLN A 133 -4.62 9.33 -7.55
CA GLN A 133 -4.89 8.11 -8.30
C GLN A 133 -5.94 8.28 -9.38
N ASP A 134 -7.07 8.91 -9.05
CA ASP A 134 -8.14 9.20 -10.00
C ASP A 134 -7.60 10.07 -11.14
N THR A 135 -6.75 11.05 -10.82
CA THR A 135 -6.10 11.92 -11.80
C THR A 135 -5.09 11.15 -12.66
N ALA A 136 -4.23 10.33 -12.05
CA ALA A 136 -3.24 9.52 -12.73
C ALA A 136 -3.90 8.50 -13.67
N GLY A 137 -4.95 7.81 -13.23
CA GLY A 137 -5.73 6.88 -14.04
C GLY A 137 -6.34 7.57 -15.26
N LYS A 138 -6.96 8.74 -15.06
CA LYS A 138 -7.51 9.55 -16.16
C LYS A 138 -6.42 10.02 -17.14
N VAL A 139 -5.29 10.49 -16.63
CA VAL A 139 -4.14 10.91 -17.44
C VAL A 139 -3.58 9.72 -18.22
N CYS A 140 -3.44 8.55 -17.60
CA CYS A 140 -2.98 7.31 -18.24
C CYS A 140 -3.89 6.95 -19.43
N GLU A 141 -5.19 6.86 -19.16
CA GLU A 141 -6.20 6.48 -20.14
C GLU A 141 -6.22 7.46 -21.33
N ASP A 142 -6.29 8.76 -21.05
CA ASP A 142 -6.29 9.78 -22.09
C ASP A 142 -5.00 9.78 -22.89
N SER A 143 -3.84 9.65 -22.22
CA SER A 143 -2.54 9.70 -22.88
C SER A 143 -2.32 8.49 -23.77
N PHE A 144 -2.70 7.29 -23.34
CA PHE A 144 -2.60 6.07 -24.13
C PHE A 144 -3.49 6.15 -25.38
N TYR A 145 -4.80 6.32 -25.18
CA TYR A 145 -5.76 6.25 -26.30
C TYR A 145 -5.64 7.43 -27.26
N LYS A 146 -5.34 8.65 -26.78
CA LYS A 146 -5.15 9.80 -27.69
C LYS A 146 -3.85 9.68 -28.48
N THR A 147 -2.82 9.05 -27.92
CA THR A 147 -1.58 8.78 -28.66
C THR A 147 -1.84 7.77 -29.79
N LEU A 148 -2.53 6.66 -29.50
CA LEU A 148 -2.93 5.68 -30.51
C LEU A 148 -3.84 6.30 -31.58
N PHE A 149 -4.83 7.09 -31.18
CA PHE A 149 -5.70 7.80 -32.12
C PHE A 149 -4.91 8.69 -33.08
N ASP A 150 -3.94 9.44 -32.57
CA ASP A 150 -3.11 10.33 -33.39
C ASP A 150 -2.25 9.55 -34.39
N ILE A 151 -1.75 8.37 -33.99
CA ILE A 151 -0.97 7.46 -34.85
C ILE A 151 -1.85 6.83 -35.94
N ASP A 152 -3.04 6.35 -35.57
CA ASP A 152 -4.03 5.81 -36.51
C ASP A 152 -4.49 6.87 -37.52
N GLN A 153 -4.76 8.09 -37.07
CA GLN A 153 -5.13 9.21 -37.94
C GLN A 153 -4.01 9.56 -38.92
N TYR A 154 -2.76 9.58 -38.44
CA TYR A 154 -1.60 9.86 -39.28
C TYR A 154 -1.36 8.76 -40.33
N ARG A 155 -1.52 7.48 -39.95
CA ARG A 155 -1.36 6.32 -40.86
C ARG A 155 -2.53 6.15 -41.83
N GLY A 156 -3.74 6.58 -41.45
CA GLY A 156 -4.97 6.41 -42.24
C GLY A 156 -5.60 5.01 -42.16
N PHE A 157 -5.08 4.11 -41.34
CA PHE A 157 -5.64 2.79 -41.06
C PHE A 157 -5.42 2.40 -39.60
N HIS A 158 -6.29 1.50 -39.09
CA HIS A 158 -6.22 1.00 -37.73
C HIS A 158 -5.39 -0.28 -37.64
N GLU A 159 -4.51 -0.35 -36.65
CA GLU A 159 -3.82 -1.58 -36.25
C GLU A 159 -4.38 -2.06 -34.90
N ASP A 160 -4.71 -3.36 -34.81
CA ASP A 160 -5.22 -3.92 -33.55
C ASP A 160 -4.17 -3.77 -32.45
N PHE A 161 -4.60 -3.25 -31.30
CA PHE A 161 -3.79 -3.16 -30.10
C PHE A 161 -4.49 -3.83 -28.92
N VAL A 162 -3.70 -4.17 -27.89
CA VAL A 162 -4.25 -4.56 -26.59
C VAL A 162 -4.59 -3.28 -25.84
N GLY A 163 -5.88 -3.07 -25.54
CA GLY A 163 -6.35 -1.91 -24.78
C GLY A 163 -5.82 -1.90 -23.35
N LEU A 164 -5.97 -0.78 -22.66
CA LEU A 164 -5.65 -0.71 -21.24
C LEU A 164 -6.62 -1.60 -20.45
N ASP A 165 -6.08 -2.51 -19.64
CA ASP A 165 -6.79 -3.14 -18.55
C ASP A 165 -6.37 -2.52 -17.21
N GLU A 166 -7.12 -2.83 -16.14
CA GLU A 166 -6.83 -2.29 -14.81
C GLU A 166 -5.44 -2.70 -14.29
N ASN A 167 -4.92 -3.86 -14.67
CA ASN A 167 -3.60 -4.32 -14.23
C ASN A 167 -2.50 -3.48 -14.88
N LEU A 168 -2.62 -3.17 -16.17
CA LEU A 168 -1.67 -2.32 -16.89
C LEU A 168 -1.73 -0.87 -16.41
N ILE A 169 -2.91 -0.35 -16.09
CA ILE A 169 -3.05 0.98 -15.46
C ILE A 169 -2.35 0.99 -14.09
N ARG A 170 -2.58 -0.04 -13.26
CA ARG A 170 -1.89 -0.17 -11.96
C ARG A 170 -0.39 -0.31 -12.13
N GLU A 171 0.07 -1.10 -13.09
CA GLU A 171 1.48 -1.27 -13.41
C GLU A 171 2.11 0.08 -13.72
N ILE A 172 1.53 0.85 -14.66
CA ILE A 172 2.00 2.18 -15.05
C ILE A 172 2.05 3.14 -13.84
N ILE A 173 0.98 3.19 -13.04
CA ILE A 173 0.90 4.07 -11.86
C ILE A 173 1.90 3.64 -10.77
N SER A 174 2.19 2.34 -10.66
CA SER A 174 3.12 1.80 -9.66
C SER A 174 4.60 2.00 -10.01
N GLN A 175 4.91 2.39 -11.25
CA GLN A 175 6.29 2.57 -11.68
C GLN A 175 6.99 3.67 -10.87
N PRO A 176 8.19 3.43 -10.34
CA PRO A 176 8.88 4.40 -9.50
C PRO A 176 9.26 5.67 -10.27
N VAL A 177 9.21 6.80 -9.57
CA VAL A 177 9.70 8.10 -10.03
C VAL A 177 10.83 8.53 -9.10
N ALA A 178 12.03 8.76 -9.66
CA ALA A 178 13.23 9.09 -8.88
C ALA A 178 13.52 8.10 -7.72
N GLY A 179 13.28 6.80 -7.96
CA GLY A 179 13.59 5.72 -7.01
C GLY A 179 12.56 5.49 -5.91
N ALA A 180 11.44 6.22 -5.90
CA ALA A 180 10.31 5.98 -4.99
C ALA A 180 9.05 5.68 -5.80
N THR A 181 8.26 4.72 -5.33
CA THR A 181 6.90 4.52 -5.85
C THR A 181 6.02 5.69 -5.45
N PHE A 182 4.94 5.87 -6.22
CA PHE A 182 3.92 6.85 -5.97
C PHE A 182 3.41 6.83 -4.50
N SER A 183 3.04 5.65 -3.98
CA SER A 183 2.51 5.50 -2.62
C SER A 183 3.56 5.81 -1.55
N GLN A 184 4.83 5.46 -1.77
CA GLN A 184 5.93 5.83 -0.87
C GLN A 184 6.13 7.36 -0.80
N SER A 185 5.98 8.06 -1.92
CA SER A 185 6.11 9.51 -1.98
C SER A 185 4.98 10.24 -1.24
N ILE A 186 3.73 9.76 -1.35
CA ILE A 186 2.60 10.28 -0.57
C ILE A 186 2.87 10.08 0.92
N TRP A 187 3.23 8.87 1.33
CA TRP A 187 3.46 8.55 2.73
C TRP A 187 4.58 9.39 3.32
N ARG A 188 5.70 9.56 2.60
CA ARG A 188 6.80 10.42 3.04
C ARG A 188 6.35 11.88 3.22
N ASN A 189 5.59 12.43 2.27
CA ASN A 189 5.07 13.79 2.39
C ASN A 189 4.15 13.92 3.61
N GLN A 190 3.34 12.90 3.85
CA GLN A 190 2.42 12.85 4.98
C GLN A 190 3.13 12.76 6.33
N GLN A 191 4.09 11.84 6.48
CA GLN A 191 4.87 11.71 7.70
C GLN A 191 5.61 13.01 8.02
N ASN A 192 6.14 13.68 7.00
CA ASN A 192 6.77 14.98 7.16
C ASN A 192 5.78 16.05 7.65
N LEU A 193 4.56 16.12 7.11
CA LEU A 193 3.54 17.05 7.59
C LEU A 193 3.12 16.74 9.03
N ASN A 194 2.81 15.48 9.33
CA ASN A 194 2.43 15.03 10.66
C ASN A 194 3.52 15.36 11.69
N TYR A 195 4.78 15.05 11.37
CA TYR A 195 5.92 15.40 12.20
C TYR A 195 6.00 16.91 12.47
N ARG A 196 5.90 17.75 11.44
CA ARG A 196 5.95 19.22 11.61
C ARG A 196 4.80 19.75 12.45
N VAL A 197 3.57 19.25 12.25
CA VAL A 197 2.40 19.62 13.06
C VAL A 197 2.57 19.21 14.51
N ARG A 198 3.06 17.99 14.78
CA ARG A 198 3.35 17.54 16.16
C ARG A 198 4.47 18.35 16.80
N GLN A 199 5.51 18.68 16.04
CA GLN A 199 6.60 19.52 16.50
C GLN A 199 6.11 20.93 16.86
N THR A 200 5.35 21.57 15.97
CA THR A 200 4.73 22.89 16.23
C THR A 200 3.87 22.87 17.50
N LEU A 201 3.07 21.81 17.70
CA LEU A 201 2.27 21.64 18.91
C LEU A 201 3.16 21.51 20.16
N THR A 202 4.17 20.65 20.10
CA THR A 202 5.11 20.39 21.20
C THR A 202 5.87 21.65 21.58
N ASP A 203 6.41 22.37 20.59
CA ASP A 203 7.15 23.61 20.80
C ASP A 203 6.26 24.68 21.42
N ALA A 204 5.02 24.83 20.94
CA ALA A 204 4.09 25.80 21.52
C ALA A 204 3.63 25.43 22.92
N MET A 205 3.47 24.16 23.25
CA MET A 205 3.22 23.72 24.62
C MET A 205 4.43 24.01 25.51
N ALA A 206 5.64 23.65 25.10
CA ALA A 206 6.87 23.84 25.87
C ALA A 206 7.25 25.31 26.10
N THR A 207 6.76 26.21 25.25
CA THR A 207 6.97 27.68 25.35
C THR A 207 5.70 28.41 25.80
N GLY A 208 4.60 27.66 26.01
CA GLY A 208 3.21 28.10 26.22
C GLY A 208 2.85 29.39 25.49
N ARG A 209 3.21 29.38 24.21
CA ARG A 209 2.78 30.38 23.24
C ARG A 209 1.27 30.28 23.05
N ASN A 210 0.68 31.40 22.67
CA ASN A 210 -0.76 31.49 22.55
C ASN A 210 -1.27 30.57 21.40
N PRO A 211 -2.30 29.73 21.61
CA PRO A 211 -3.05 29.04 20.55
C PRO A 211 -3.42 29.87 19.31
N TYR A 212 -3.56 31.18 19.42
CA TYR A 212 -3.73 32.07 18.26
C TYR A 212 -2.45 32.25 17.43
N GLU A 213 -1.26 32.22 18.04
CA GLU A 213 0.02 32.20 17.32
C GLU A 213 0.26 30.85 16.64
N LEU A 214 -0.17 29.76 17.30
CA LEU A 214 -0.18 28.41 16.74
C LEU A 214 -0.98 28.33 15.43
N SER A 215 -2.09 29.06 15.30
CA SER A 215 -2.92 29.04 14.09
C SER A 215 -2.14 29.42 12.83
N LYS A 216 -1.23 30.41 12.93
CA LYS A 216 -0.39 30.88 11.83
C LYS A 216 0.71 29.88 11.48
N GLU A 217 1.30 29.24 12.49
CA GLU A 217 2.33 28.21 12.29
C GLU A 217 1.74 26.96 11.65
N PHE A 218 0.59 26.47 12.13
CA PHE A 218 -0.12 25.39 11.46
C PHE A 218 -0.48 25.76 10.02
N ALA A 219 -1.00 26.96 9.78
CA ALA A 219 -1.31 27.39 8.42
C ALA A 219 -0.08 27.34 7.50
N LYS A 220 1.10 27.73 8.00
CA LYS A 220 2.37 27.60 7.29
C LYS A 220 2.70 26.13 7.00
N GLU A 221 2.61 25.24 7.98
CA GLU A 221 2.95 23.82 7.81
C GLU A 221 2.02 23.10 6.83
N PHE A 222 0.72 23.37 6.91
CA PHE A 222 -0.28 22.86 5.97
C PHE A 222 -0.09 23.45 4.57
N ASN A 223 0.31 24.73 4.44
CA ASN A 223 0.63 25.34 3.15
C ASN A 223 1.85 24.67 2.48
N VAL A 224 2.87 24.32 3.25
CA VAL A 224 4.02 23.52 2.76
C VAL A 224 3.55 22.12 2.35
N GLY A 225 2.73 21.46 3.19
CA GLY A 225 2.16 20.15 2.85
C GLY A 225 1.35 20.18 1.55
N ARG A 226 0.52 21.20 1.35
CA ARG A 226 -0.29 21.39 0.14
C ARG A 226 0.60 21.57 -1.09
N TYR A 227 1.64 22.38 -0.98
CA TYR A 227 2.60 22.58 -2.06
C TYR A 227 3.31 21.27 -2.45
N GLU A 228 3.76 20.49 -1.46
CA GLU A 228 4.41 19.20 -1.70
C GLU A 228 3.45 18.17 -2.31
N ALA A 229 2.19 18.16 -1.88
CA ALA A 229 1.15 17.30 -2.46
C ALA A 229 0.86 17.67 -3.91
N TYR A 230 0.76 18.96 -4.23
CA TYR A 230 0.52 19.42 -5.60
C TYR A 230 1.73 19.13 -6.52
N ARG A 231 2.95 19.34 -6.02
CA ARG A 231 4.19 18.95 -6.73
C ARG A 231 4.20 17.47 -7.05
N LEU A 232 3.80 16.64 -6.10
CA LEU A 232 3.73 15.19 -6.28
C LEU A 232 2.68 14.83 -7.32
N LEU A 233 1.43 15.30 -7.16
CA LEU A 233 0.35 15.11 -8.13
C LEU A 233 0.80 15.41 -9.56
N TYR A 234 1.44 16.57 -9.75
CA TYR A 234 1.91 17.00 -11.06
C TYR A 234 3.01 16.10 -11.62
N THR A 235 4.03 15.80 -10.82
CA THR A 235 5.20 15.01 -11.25
C THR A 235 4.80 13.58 -11.60
N GLU A 236 3.92 12.98 -10.79
CA GLU A 236 3.42 11.62 -10.99
C GLU A 236 2.51 11.56 -12.23
N SER A 237 1.66 12.57 -12.43
CA SER A 237 0.84 12.66 -13.65
C SER A 237 1.69 12.82 -14.91
N ALA A 238 2.80 13.57 -14.85
CA ALA A 238 3.74 13.68 -15.97
C ALA A 238 4.48 12.36 -16.26
N ALA A 239 4.83 11.60 -15.21
CA ALA A 239 5.39 10.26 -15.36
C ALA A 239 4.39 9.29 -16.00
N VAL A 240 3.18 9.22 -15.48
CA VAL A 240 2.10 8.37 -15.99
C VAL A 240 1.72 8.73 -17.43
N HIS A 241 1.68 10.03 -17.76
CA HIS A 241 1.51 10.48 -19.14
C HIS A 241 2.57 9.89 -20.06
N THR A 242 3.84 9.95 -19.65
CA THR A 242 4.98 9.47 -20.45
C THR A 242 4.97 7.95 -20.59
N ASP A 243 4.72 7.22 -19.50
CA ASP A 243 4.65 5.75 -19.53
C ASP A 243 3.49 5.25 -20.41
N ALA A 244 2.35 5.95 -20.36
CA ALA A 244 1.21 5.68 -21.24
C ALA A 244 1.55 5.96 -22.71
N GLN A 245 2.32 7.02 -23.00
CA GLN A 245 2.84 7.26 -24.36
C GLN A 245 3.78 6.15 -24.82
N MET A 246 4.73 5.72 -23.97
CA MET A 246 5.65 4.62 -24.31
C MET A 246 4.89 3.34 -24.59
N SER A 247 3.86 3.04 -23.79
CA SER A 247 3.01 1.87 -23.99
C SER A 247 2.25 1.95 -25.32
N ALA A 248 1.71 3.13 -25.66
CA ALA A 248 1.07 3.36 -26.96
C ALA A 248 2.05 3.26 -28.14
N TYR A 249 3.29 3.75 -27.98
CA TYR A 249 4.35 3.62 -28.97
C TYR A 249 4.70 2.15 -29.22
N LYS A 250 4.88 1.35 -28.17
CA LYS A 250 5.09 -0.10 -28.29
C LYS A 250 3.91 -0.79 -28.97
N ALA A 251 2.69 -0.48 -28.55
CA ALA A 251 1.47 -1.08 -29.11
C ALA A 251 1.27 -0.77 -30.59
N SER A 252 1.75 0.39 -31.05
CA SER A 252 1.68 0.82 -32.45
C SER A 252 2.95 0.51 -33.25
N GLY A 253 3.97 -0.11 -32.65
CA GLY A 253 5.22 -0.48 -33.34
C GLY A 253 6.17 0.69 -33.62
N VAL A 254 5.99 1.85 -32.97
CA VAL A 254 6.97 2.94 -32.98
C VAL A 254 8.25 2.47 -32.31
N GLN A 255 9.39 2.58 -33.01
CA GLN A 255 10.68 2.08 -32.52
C GLN A 255 11.47 3.13 -31.74
N GLN A 256 11.36 4.40 -32.13
CA GLN A 256 12.12 5.50 -31.56
C GLN A 256 11.23 6.69 -31.21
N TYR A 257 11.64 7.46 -30.21
CA TYR A 257 11.00 8.70 -29.81
C TYR A 257 12.03 9.83 -29.71
N GLU A 258 11.56 11.05 -29.97
CA GLU A 258 12.29 12.30 -29.78
C GLU A 258 11.83 12.96 -28.49
N ILE A 259 12.77 13.51 -27.71
CA ILE A 259 12.45 14.35 -26.56
C ILE A 259 11.97 15.72 -27.04
N VAL A 260 10.83 16.17 -26.51
CA VAL A 260 10.23 17.48 -26.81
C VAL A 260 10.12 18.27 -25.52
N ALA A 261 11.10 19.12 -25.26
CA ALA A 261 11.09 20.02 -24.13
C ALA A 261 10.19 21.23 -24.43
N THR A 262 9.38 21.63 -23.46
CA THR A 262 8.80 22.98 -23.48
C THR A 262 9.96 23.96 -23.42
N LEU A 263 10.21 24.80 -24.44
CA LEU A 263 11.31 25.78 -24.46
C LEU A 263 10.80 27.18 -24.04
N ASP A 264 10.73 27.42 -22.74
CA ASP A 264 10.40 28.72 -22.15
C ASP A 264 11.39 29.11 -21.03
N SER A 265 11.16 30.25 -20.39
CA SER A 265 12.05 30.76 -19.33
C SER A 265 12.12 29.89 -18.07
N LYS A 266 11.23 28.91 -17.91
CA LYS A 266 11.16 27.97 -16.79
C LYS A 266 11.72 26.58 -17.15
N THR A 267 12.21 26.37 -18.37
CA THR A 267 12.80 25.11 -18.80
C THR A 267 14.13 24.88 -18.12
N SER A 268 14.28 23.74 -17.44
CA SER A 268 15.53 23.39 -16.76
C SER A 268 16.66 23.11 -17.76
N LYS A 269 17.91 23.26 -17.31
CA LYS A 269 19.10 23.00 -18.11
C LYS A 269 19.11 21.57 -18.68
N ILE A 270 18.76 20.57 -17.87
CA ILE A 270 18.67 19.18 -18.32
C ILE A 270 17.62 18.99 -19.41
N CYS A 271 16.46 19.65 -19.31
CA CYS A 271 15.44 19.56 -20.36
C CYS A 271 15.91 20.22 -21.67
N GLN A 272 16.60 21.36 -21.59
CA GLN A 272 17.17 22.02 -22.78
C GLN A 272 18.26 21.14 -23.45
N GLU A 273 19.10 20.48 -22.64
CA GLU A 273 20.14 19.57 -23.15
C GLU A 273 19.58 18.28 -23.74
N MET A 274 18.41 17.84 -23.28
CA MET A 274 17.75 16.62 -23.77
C MET A 274 16.86 16.87 -25.00
N ASP A 275 16.45 18.11 -25.24
CA ASP A 275 15.57 18.48 -26.34
C ASP A 275 16.13 18.03 -27.70
N GLY A 276 15.27 17.41 -28.51
CA GLY A 276 15.62 16.89 -29.84
C GLY A 276 16.44 15.60 -29.87
N LYS A 277 16.82 15.02 -28.73
CA LYS A 277 17.52 13.73 -28.70
C LYS A 277 16.57 12.57 -29.01
N LEU A 278 17.10 11.57 -29.73
CA LEU A 278 16.40 10.36 -30.12
C LEU A 278 16.79 9.17 -29.26
N PHE A 279 15.81 8.36 -28.86
CA PHE A 279 16.01 7.15 -28.07
C PHE A 279 15.09 6.01 -28.52
N ASP A 280 15.50 4.77 -28.25
CA ASP A 280 14.70 3.59 -28.54
C ASP A 280 13.59 3.41 -27.49
N VAL A 281 12.36 3.13 -27.94
CA VAL A 281 11.19 2.93 -27.06
C VAL A 281 11.40 1.77 -26.07
N ASP A 282 12.08 0.69 -26.49
CA ASP A 282 12.35 -0.46 -25.62
C ASP A 282 13.44 -0.20 -24.57
N LYS A 283 14.22 0.88 -24.73
CA LYS A 283 15.27 1.29 -23.79
C LYS A 283 14.87 2.52 -22.98
N ALA A 284 13.59 2.90 -22.99
CA ALA A 284 13.09 4.04 -22.25
C ALA A 284 13.29 3.82 -20.73
N GLN A 285 13.96 4.78 -20.10
CA GLN A 285 14.27 4.84 -18.68
C GLN A 285 13.96 6.25 -18.18
N LYS A 286 12.92 6.32 -17.34
CA LYS A 286 12.46 7.58 -16.73
C LYS A 286 13.57 8.24 -15.92
N GLY A 287 13.73 9.55 -16.10
CA GLY A 287 14.75 10.34 -15.42
C GLY A 287 16.12 10.34 -16.10
N GLU A 288 16.37 9.41 -17.03
CA GLU A 288 17.65 9.32 -17.75
C GLU A 288 17.49 9.72 -19.22
N ASN A 289 16.71 8.96 -19.98
CA ASN A 289 16.47 9.19 -21.41
C ASN A 289 14.98 9.35 -21.73
N CYS A 290 14.11 9.37 -20.73
CA CYS A 290 12.67 9.55 -20.85
C CYS A 290 12.18 10.48 -19.73
N PRO A 291 11.28 11.46 -20.00
CA PRO A 291 10.76 12.35 -18.96
C PRO A 291 9.84 11.58 -17.97
N PRO A 292 9.54 12.16 -16.79
CA PRO A 292 10.04 13.44 -16.27
C PRO A 292 11.49 13.33 -15.78
N PHE A 293 12.30 14.35 -16.07
CA PHE A 293 13.70 14.42 -15.61
C PHE A 293 13.86 15.03 -14.21
N HIS A 294 12.85 15.73 -13.72
CA HIS A 294 12.88 16.44 -12.45
C HIS A 294 11.44 16.72 -11.96
N PRO A 295 11.25 17.13 -10.69
CA PRO A 295 9.95 17.64 -10.23
C PRO A 295 9.49 18.81 -11.09
N TRP A 296 8.19 18.91 -11.38
CA TRP A 296 7.61 19.94 -12.28
C TRP A 296 8.10 19.87 -13.74
N CYS A 297 8.55 18.70 -14.21
CA CYS A 297 8.97 18.56 -15.60
C CYS A 297 7.80 18.72 -16.57
N ARG A 298 8.02 19.52 -17.62
CA ARG A 298 7.06 19.84 -18.70
C ARG A 298 7.49 19.29 -20.07
N THR A 299 8.39 18.32 -20.03
CA THR A 299 8.95 17.69 -21.22
C THR A 299 8.12 16.46 -21.54
N THR A 300 7.82 16.27 -22.83
CA THR A 300 7.08 15.13 -23.36
C THR A 300 7.91 14.45 -24.45
N THR A 301 7.33 13.46 -25.13
CA THR A 301 7.99 12.71 -26.20
C THR A 301 7.15 12.76 -27.47
N ALA A 302 7.80 12.78 -28.63
CA ALA A 302 7.16 12.63 -29.93
C ALA A 302 7.63 11.33 -30.61
N PRO A 303 6.75 10.57 -31.29
CA PRO A 303 7.18 9.39 -32.01
C PRO A 303 8.03 9.79 -33.23
N VAL A 304 9.13 9.08 -33.47
CA VAL A 304 9.88 9.18 -34.72
C VAL A 304 9.20 8.29 -35.75
N THR A 305 8.70 8.89 -36.83
CA THR A 305 7.93 8.18 -37.85
C THR A 305 8.74 7.82 -39.10
N GLU A 306 10.03 8.17 -39.16
CA GLU A 306 10.93 7.69 -40.21
C GLU A 306 11.08 6.17 -40.11
N GLY A 307 10.59 5.43 -41.11
CA GLY A 307 10.49 3.97 -41.09
C GLY A 307 9.11 3.40 -40.75
N LEU A 308 8.14 4.24 -40.36
CA LEU A 308 6.72 3.84 -40.29
C LEU A 308 6.05 3.78 -41.67
N GLU A 309 6.80 4.07 -42.75
CA GLU A 309 6.44 4.24 -44.16
C GLU A 309 4.98 4.62 -44.45
N GLU A 310 4.81 5.73 -45.19
CA GLU A 310 3.62 6.06 -45.96
C GLU A 310 3.21 4.90 -46.89
N THR A 311 2.54 3.89 -46.35
CA THR A 311 2.05 2.73 -47.09
C THR A 311 0.77 3.12 -47.80
N TRP A 312 0.88 3.99 -48.81
CA TRP A 312 -0.12 4.04 -49.89
C TRP A 312 -0.20 2.71 -50.65
N THR A 313 0.69 1.75 -50.39
CA THR A 313 0.61 0.39 -50.91
C THR A 313 1.29 -0.63 -49.99
N ARG A 314 0.56 -1.14 -48.99
CA ARG A 314 0.44 -2.58 -48.65
C ARG A 314 -0.37 -2.72 -47.37
N ALA A 315 -1.63 -3.07 -47.54
CA ALA A 315 -2.60 -3.42 -46.52
C ALA A 315 -1.97 -4.22 -45.35
N ALA A 316 -1.78 -3.57 -44.20
CA ALA A 316 -1.62 -4.29 -42.94
C ALA A 316 -2.97 -4.95 -42.63
N ARG A 317 -2.95 -6.29 -42.51
CA ARG A 317 -4.13 -7.07 -42.12
C ARG A 317 -4.17 -7.09 -40.59
N SER A 318 -5.31 -6.75 -40.01
CA SER A 318 -5.59 -6.97 -38.58
C SER A 318 -5.19 -8.40 -38.21
N LYS A 319 -4.34 -8.57 -37.18
CA LYS A 319 -3.86 -9.90 -36.75
C LYS A 319 -4.99 -10.77 -36.20
N THR A 320 -6.08 -10.14 -35.75
CA THR A 320 -7.26 -10.83 -35.21
C THR A 320 -8.36 -11.09 -36.23
N THR A 321 -8.62 -10.15 -37.16
CA THR A 321 -9.74 -10.25 -38.13
C THR A 321 -9.30 -10.52 -39.57
N GLY A 322 -8.02 -10.36 -39.88
CA GLY A 322 -7.46 -10.54 -41.23
C GLY A 322 -7.85 -9.47 -42.25
N LYS A 323 -8.62 -8.43 -41.86
CA LYS A 323 -9.09 -7.35 -42.74
C LYS A 323 -8.33 -6.05 -42.46
N THR A 324 -8.25 -5.17 -43.47
CA THR A 324 -7.69 -3.82 -43.31
C THR A 324 -8.82 -2.85 -43.05
N GLU A 325 -8.81 -2.19 -41.89
CA GLU A 325 -9.78 -1.15 -41.55
C GLU A 325 -9.18 0.24 -41.79
N LYS A 326 -9.80 1.01 -42.68
CA LYS A 326 -9.41 2.40 -42.94
C LYS A 326 -10.00 3.32 -41.89
N ILE A 327 -9.21 4.29 -41.44
CA ILE A 327 -9.68 5.36 -40.55
C ILE A 327 -10.10 6.55 -41.42
N PRO A 328 -11.38 6.97 -41.41
CA PRO A 328 -11.80 8.17 -42.12
C PRO A 328 -11.08 9.40 -41.55
N ALA A 329 -10.56 10.27 -42.43
CA ALA A 329 -9.85 11.50 -42.04
C ALA A 329 -10.69 12.48 -41.19
N GLY A 330 -12.03 12.33 -41.19
CA GLY A 330 -12.94 13.12 -40.36
C GLY A 330 -13.43 12.42 -39.08
N MET A 331 -12.94 11.21 -38.78
CA MET A 331 -13.36 10.47 -37.59
C MET A 331 -12.92 11.19 -36.32
N LYS A 332 -13.87 11.44 -35.40
CA LYS A 332 -13.57 12.09 -34.12
C LYS A 332 -13.06 11.06 -33.12
N TYR A 333 -12.24 11.53 -32.17
CA TYR A 333 -11.68 10.68 -31.10
C TYR A 333 -12.74 9.86 -30.35
N LYS A 334 -13.89 10.44 -30.04
CA LYS A 334 -14.98 9.73 -29.35
C LYS A 334 -15.47 8.51 -30.12
N ASP A 335 -15.72 8.70 -31.42
CA ASP A 335 -16.22 7.64 -32.31
C ASP A 335 -15.14 6.57 -32.54
N TRP A 336 -13.88 6.99 -32.64
CA TRP A 336 -12.73 6.07 -32.71
C TRP A 336 -12.60 5.23 -31.44
N LYS A 337 -12.67 5.86 -30.26
CA LYS A 337 -12.52 5.16 -28.97
C LYS A 337 -13.65 4.16 -28.73
N GLU A 338 -14.89 4.52 -29.06
CA GLU A 338 -16.03 3.61 -28.95
C GLU A 338 -15.88 2.39 -29.87
N LYS A 339 -15.31 2.58 -31.06
CA LYS A 339 -15.14 1.51 -32.05
C LYS A 339 -13.91 0.62 -31.80
N TYR A 340 -12.79 1.22 -31.38
CA TYR A 340 -11.47 0.58 -31.37
C TYR A 340 -10.81 0.51 -29.99
N GLY A 341 -11.33 1.21 -28.98
CA GLY A 341 -10.76 1.22 -27.63
C GLY A 341 -10.77 -0.13 -26.91
N GLY A 342 -11.46 -1.14 -27.45
CA GLY A 342 -11.52 -2.49 -26.89
C GLY A 342 -12.43 -2.59 -25.65
N LEU A 343 -13.03 -3.78 -25.49
CA LEU A 343 -14.11 -4.09 -24.55
C LEU A 343 -13.79 -3.74 -23.08
N HIS A 344 -14.71 -3.04 -22.40
CA HIS A 344 -15.02 -3.38 -21.01
C HIS A 344 -15.47 -4.85 -21.02
N SER A 345 -14.55 -5.78 -20.76
CA SER A 345 -15.00 -7.05 -20.22
C SER A 345 -15.74 -6.69 -18.94
N LYS A 346 -17.06 -6.93 -18.93
CA LYS A 346 -17.81 -7.01 -17.69
C LYS A 346 -17.00 -7.93 -16.78
N VAL A 347 -16.34 -7.36 -15.78
CA VAL A 347 -15.75 -8.14 -14.70
C VAL A 347 -16.92 -8.77 -13.95
N LYS A 348 -17.32 -9.95 -14.43
CA LYS A 348 -17.96 -10.96 -13.60
C LYS A 348 -16.89 -11.35 -12.59
N GLY A 349 -17.11 -10.97 -11.33
CA GLY A 349 -16.46 -11.47 -10.11
C GLY A 349 -15.03 -11.99 -10.27
N LEU A 350 -14.05 -11.21 -9.81
CA LEU A 350 -12.74 -11.72 -9.45
C LEU A 350 -12.85 -12.64 -8.21
N THR A 351 -13.37 -13.85 -8.41
CA THR A 351 -13.10 -15.00 -7.54
C THR A 351 -12.23 -15.96 -8.35
N GLY A 352 -10.92 -15.70 -8.35
CA GLY A 352 -9.93 -16.62 -8.89
C GLY A 352 -9.67 -17.72 -7.89
N ASN A 353 -10.33 -18.86 -8.07
CA ASN A 353 -10.17 -20.09 -7.30
C ASN A 353 -8.71 -20.55 -7.21
N LEU A 354 -8.19 -20.74 -5.99
CA LEU A 354 -7.24 -21.80 -5.64
C LEU A 354 -7.99 -23.14 -5.61
N GLN A 355 -8.46 -23.59 -6.77
CA GLN A 355 -8.85 -24.98 -6.98
C GLN A 355 -8.14 -25.46 -8.24
N ASN A 356 -6.84 -25.71 -8.11
CA ASN A 356 -6.08 -26.66 -8.93
C ASN A 356 -4.62 -26.75 -8.42
N SER A 357 -4.40 -27.05 -7.14
CA SER A 357 -3.19 -27.78 -6.78
C SER A 357 -3.49 -29.27 -6.96
N LYS A 358 -2.63 -29.97 -7.71
CA LYS A 358 -2.70 -31.43 -7.83
C LYS A 358 -2.62 -32.00 -6.41
N LYS A 359 -3.69 -32.66 -5.93
CA LYS A 359 -3.61 -33.54 -4.75
C LYS A 359 -2.42 -34.48 -4.96
N SER A 360 -1.36 -34.32 -4.18
CA SER A 360 -0.38 -35.38 -4.03
C SER A 360 -1.13 -36.52 -3.34
N THR A 361 -1.37 -37.62 -4.05
CA THR A 361 -1.95 -38.83 -3.46
C THR A 361 -0.83 -39.58 -2.72
N GLN A 362 -0.37 -39.00 -1.61
CA GLN A 362 0.42 -39.72 -0.60
C GLN A 362 -0.57 -40.54 0.24
N ASN A 363 -0.44 -41.87 0.24
CA ASN A 363 -1.30 -42.76 1.04
C ASN A 363 -0.64 -42.99 2.41
N PHE A 364 -0.84 -42.08 3.36
CA PHE A 364 -0.42 -42.28 4.76
C PHE A 364 -1.34 -43.30 5.45
N LYS A 365 -0.79 -44.14 6.33
CA LYS A 365 -1.57 -45.19 7.03
C LYS A 365 -1.54 -45.05 8.55
N SER A 366 -0.65 -44.22 9.08
CA SER A 366 -0.44 -44.01 10.51
C SER A 366 0.19 -42.65 10.80
N THR A 367 0.14 -42.21 12.06
CA THR A 367 0.83 -40.99 12.51
C THR A 367 2.35 -41.11 12.40
N VAL A 368 2.91 -42.32 12.50
CA VAL A 368 4.33 -42.59 12.28
C VAL A 368 4.72 -42.32 10.82
N ASP A 369 3.86 -42.65 9.85
CA ASP A 369 4.10 -42.31 8.45
C ASP A 369 4.13 -40.79 8.23
N LEU A 370 3.23 -40.07 8.92
CA LEU A 370 3.17 -38.60 8.89
C LEU A 370 4.41 -37.96 9.54
N GLU A 371 4.90 -38.50 10.67
CA GLU A 371 6.15 -38.04 11.29
C GLU A 371 7.35 -38.23 10.37
N ASN A 372 7.45 -39.41 9.74
CA ASN A 372 8.52 -39.72 8.80
C ASN A 372 8.46 -38.82 7.57
N TYR A 373 7.26 -38.53 7.06
CA TYR A 373 7.07 -37.60 5.96
C TYR A 373 7.50 -36.18 6.33
N ALA A 374 7.06 -35.67 7.48
CA ALA A 374 7.44 -34.34 7.96
C ALA A 374 8.98 -34.21 8.12
N LYS A 375 9.65 -35.26 8.62
CA LYS A 375 11.11 -35.29 8.74
C LYS A 375 11.82 -35.34 7.38
N ASN A 376 11.45 -36.28 6.52
CA ASN A 376 12.20 -36.60 5.31
C ASN A 376 11.85 -35.71 4.11
N ASN A 377 10.59 -35.26 4.03
CA ASN A 377 10.07 -34.54 2.87
C ASN A 377 9.87 -33.05 3.16
N LEU A 378 9.47 -32.68 4.38
CA LEU A 378 9.29 -31.28 4.78
C LEU A 378 10.53 -30.68 5.48
N GLY A 379 11.53 -31.51 5.81
CA GLY A 379 12.78 -31.06 6.43
C GLY A 379 12.64 -30.62 7.89
N ILE A 380 11.64 -31.14 8.61
CA ILE A 380 11.38 -30.78 10.01
C ILE A 380 12.15 -31.76 10.92
N ASN A 381 13.19 -31.26 11.58
CA ASN A 381 14.16 -32.08 12.33
C ASN A 381 13.49 -32.92 13.44
N ASN A 382 12.65 -32.28 14.24
CA ASN A 382 11.98 -32.89 15.38
C ASN A 382 10.48 -32.89 15.16
N VAL A 383 9.83 -34.05 15.21
CA VAL A 383 8.37 -34.17 15.03
C VAL A 383 7.85 -35.18 16.06
N ASP A 384 6.85 -34.76 16.83
CA ASP A 384 6.14 -35.60 17.80
C ASP A 384 4.62 -35.54 17.57
N PHE A 385 4.08 -36.62 17.02
CA PHE A 385 2.65 -36.88 16.86
C PHE A 385 2.16 -38.03 17.74
N SER A 386 2.93 -38.39 18.77
CA SER A 386 2.64 -39.50 19.68
C SER A 386 1.29 -39.29 20.38
N GLY A 387 0.36 -40.21 20.17
CA GLY A 387 -0.97 -40.14 20.80
C GLY A 387 -1.95 -39.15 20.18
N LEU A 388 -1.60 -38.52 19.05
CA LEU A 388 -2.53 -37.69 18.28
C LEU A 388 -3.37 -38.55 17.32
N ASP A 389 -4.54 -38.04 16.93
CA ASP A 389 -5.42 -38.67 15.94
C ASP A 389 -4.85 -38.54 14.52
N PHE A 390 -4.84 -39.65 13.79
CA PHE A 390 -4.29 -39.71 12.43
C PHE A 390 -4.91 -38.68 11.49
N ASN A 391 -6.24 -38.60 11.42
CA ASN A 391 -6.92 -37.72 10.46
C ASN A 391 -6.67 -36.23 10.80
N SER A 392 -6.62 -35.90 12.08
CA SER A 392 -6.36 -34.54 12.55
C SER A 392 -4.95 -34.10 12.22
N THR A 393 -3.97 -34.98 12.42
CA THR A 393 -2.56 -34.74 12.11
C THR A 393 -2.28 -34.72 10.61
N GLU A 394 -2.95 -35.59 9.83
CA GLU A 394 -2.81 -35.64 8.38
C GLU A 394 -3.17 -34.30 7.73
N LYS A 395 -4.21 -33.62 8.24
CA LYS A 395 -4.59 -32.27 7.79
C LYS A 395 -3.47 -31.26 8.01
N VAL A 396 -2.78 -31.32 9.14
CA VAL A 396 -1.67 -30.42 9.46
C VAL A 396 -0.51 -30.65 8.49
N VAL A 397 -0.11 -31.90 8.31
CA VAL A 397 1.00 -32.27 7.41
C VAL A 397 0.69 -31.90 5.96
N ASN A 398 -0.52 -32.18 5.48
CA ASN A 398 -0.92 -31.84 4.11
C ASN A 398 -1.00 -30.33 3.88
N ALA A 399 -1.43 -29.55 4.88
CA ALA A 399 -1.42 -28.10 4.81
C ALA A 399 0.01 -27.55 4.71
N LEU A 400 0.92 -28.03 5.56
CA LEU A 400 2.35 -27.65 5.51
C LEU A 400 3.01 -28.05 4.18
N ASP A 401 2.77 -29.27 3.69
CA ASP A 401 3.26 -29.75 2.39
C ASP A 401 2.80 -28.84 1.24
N SER A 402 1.52 -28.47 1.23
CA SER A 402 0.96 -27.58 0.22
C SER A 402 1.60 -26.17 0.26
N ILE A 403 1.86 -25.66 1.46
CA ILE A 403 2.51 -24.36 1.65
C ILE A 403 3.96 -24.41 1.19
N PHE A 404 4.73 -25.42 1.57
CA PHE A 404 6.14 -25.55 1.18
C PHE A 404 6.33 -25.79 -0.31
N GLN A 405 5.36 -26.41 -0.98
CA GLN A 405 5.34 -26.49 -2.44
C GLN A 405 5.07 -25.13 -3.09
N SER A 406 4.21 -24.31 -2.49
CA SER A 406 3.83 -23.00 -3.01
C SER A 406 4.84 -21.91 -2.66
N TYR A 407 5.56 -22.08 -1.53
CA TYR A 407 6.55 -21.16 -0.98
C TYR A 407 7.81 -21.92 -0.52
N PRO A 408 8.64 -22.44 -1.47
CA PRO A 408 9.83 -23.24 -1.15
C PRO A 408 10.87 -22.53 -0.26
N GLN A 409 10.85 -21.21 -0.21
CA GLN A 409 11.71 -20.39 0.64
C GLN A 409 11.43 -20.55 2.15
N LEU A 410 10.26 -21.09 2.52
CA LEU A 410 9.92 -21.45 3.90
C LEU A 410 10.50 -22.80 4.34
N ASN A 411 11.11 -23.56 3.41
CA ASN A 411 11.73 -24.85 3.73
C ASN A 411 12.84 -24.68 4.77
N GLY A 412 12.79 -25.51 5.81
CA GLY A 412 13.75 -25.48 6.92
C GLY A 412 13.53 -24.36 7.95
N LYS A 413 12.50 -23.51 7.80
CA LYS A 413 12.15 -22.51 8.80
C LYS A 413 11.43 -23.13 10.00
N ILE A 414 10.52 -24.06 9.75
CA ILE A 414 9.90 -24.87 10.81
C ILE A 414 10.84 -26.04 11.10
N THR A 415 11.48 -26.02 12.26
CA THR A 415 12.51 -27.01 12.64
C THR A 415 11.99 -28.06 13.62
N GLU A 416 10.88 -27.74 14.31
CA GLU A 416 10.28 -28.61 15.32
C GLU A 416 8.75 -28.56 15.24
N ILE A 417 8.09 -29.73 15.35
CA ILE A 417 6.69 -29.87 15.70
C ILE A 417 6.58 -30.65 17.01
N LYS A 418 5.99 -30.05 18.04
CA LYS A 418 5.83 -30.64 19.37
C LYS A 418 4.42 -30.54 19.91
N GLN A 419 4.16 -31.20 21.03
CA GLN A 419 2.89 -31.11 21.74
C GLN A 419 2.94 -30.01 22.82
N SER A 420 1.87 -29.21 22.94
CA SER A 420 1.72 -28.16 23.96
C SER A 420 0.27 -28.02 24.39
N THR A 421 -0.02 -27.94 25.69
CA THR A 421 -1.41 -27.76 26.16
C THR A 421 -1.92 -26.32 26.01
N ASN A 422 -1.09 -25.39 25.56
CA ASN A 422 -1.44 -23.98 25.38
C ASN A 422 -2.08 -23.75 24.01
N GLY A 423 -3.22 -23.06 23.96
CA GLY A 423 -3.89 -22.70 22.72
C GLY A 423 -4.39 -23.91 21.91
N PHE A 424 -4.68 -23.69 20.63
CA PHE A 424 -5.11 -24.73 19.70
C PHE A 424 -3.91 -25.27 18.92
N MET A 425 -3.19 -24.34 18.30
CA MET A 425 -1.92 -24.47 17.60
C MET A 425 -1.11 -23.20 17.87
N ALA A 426 0.20 -23.23 17.69
CA ALA A 426 1.02 -22.02 17.68
C ALA A 426 2.32 -22.24 16.89
N ALA A 427 2.75 -21.24 16.11
CA ALA A 427 4.10 -21.10 15.58
C ALA A 427 4.92 -20.15 16.46
N SER A 428 5.82 -20.70 17.27
CA SER A 428 6.68 -19.90 18.15
C SER A 428 8.07 -19.70 17.53
N PRO A 429 8.56 -18.46 17.38
CA PRO A 429 9.89 -18.21 16.82
C PRO A 429 11.02 -18.47 17.83
N SER A 430 12.23 -18.73 17.32
CA SER A 430 13.47 -18.56 18.08
C SER A 430 13.73 -17.07 18.36
N ALA A 431 14.60 -16.77 19.33
CA ALA A 431 14.88 -15.39 19.74
C ALA A 431 15.41 -14.48 18.60
N ASP A 432 16.04 -15.08 17.59
CA ASP A 432 16.58 -14.41 16.40
C ASP A 432 15.68 -14.57 15.15
N LEU A 433 14.46 -15.10 15.34
CA LEU A 433 13.48 -15.40 14.30
C LEU A 433 13.99 -16.35 13.20
N SER A 434 15.11 -17.05 13.43
CA SER A 434 15.75 -17.88 12.41
C SER A 434 15.11 -19.25 12.21
N SER A 435 14.35 -19.71 13.19
CA SER A 435 13.63 -20.97 13.17
C SER A 435 12.33 -20.89 13.99
N TYR A 436 11.41 -21.80 13.72
CA TYR A 436 10.08 -21.81 14.32
C TYR A 436 9.73 -23.20 14.84
N THR A 437 9.08 -23.24 15.99
CA THR A 437 8.48 -24.43 16.56
C THR A 437 6.98 -24.39 16.41
N PHE A 438 6.41 -25.35 15.68
CA PHE A 438 4.97 -25.58 15.65
C PHE A 438 4.55 -26.40 16.86
N SER A 439 3.46 -26.02 17.50
CA SER A 439 2.90 -26.79 18.62
C SER A 439 1.45 -27.18 18.38
N LEU A 440 1.10 -28.43 18.73
CA LEU A 440 -0.24 -28.99 18.61
C LEU A 440 -0.79 -29.32 20.00
N ASN A 441 -2.05 -28.97 20.26
CA ASN A 441 -2.66 -29.30 21.56
C ASN A 441 -3.09 -30.76 21.64
N PRO A 442 -2.44 -31.61 22.46
CA PRO A 442 -2.76 -33.03 22.51
C PRO A 442 -4.14 -33.31 23.09
N ASN A 443 -4.65 -32.43 23.95
CA ASN A 443 -6.00 -32.57 24.49
C ASN A 443 -7.06 -32.38 23.40
N LEU A 444 -6.73 -31.72 22.29
CA LEU A 444 -7.63 -31.47 21.17
C LEU A 444 -7.35 -32.43 20.01
N PHE A 445 -6.09 -32.53 19.58
CA PHE A 445 -5.66 -33.30 18.42
C PHE A 445 -5.65 -34.81 18.64
N ALA A 446 -5.80 -35.31 19.87
CA ALA A 446 -5.96 -36.75 20.15
C ALA A 446 -7.39 -37.29 19.86
N ASP A 447 -8.39 -36.41 19.70
CA ASP A 447 -9.78 -36.82 19.42
C ASP A 447 -10.41 -35.89 18.37
N PRO A 448 -10.68 -36.36 17.14
CA PRO A 448 -11.20 -35.52 16.06
C PRO A 448 -12.59 -34.95 16.38
N ARG A 449 -13.40 -35.65 17.19
CA ARG A 449 -14.72 -35.14 17.62
C ARG A 449 -14.57 -34.03 18.64
N ARG A 450 -13.57 -34.10 19.50
CA ARG A 450 -13.27 -33.03 20.46
C ARG A 450 -12.67 -31.83 19.74
N LEU A 451 -11.71 -32.05 18.84
CA LEU A 451 -11.12 -31.03 17.98
C LEU A 451 -12.23 -30.22 17.26
N GLN A 452 -13.12 -30.91 16.56
CA GLN A 452 -14.22 -30.27 15.83
C GLN A 452 -15.22 -29.55 16.77
N ARG A 453 -15.56 -30.14 17.92
CA ARG A 453 -16.46 -29.48 18.89
C ARG A 453 -15.83 -28.21 19.47
N THR A 454 -14.56 -28.25 19.82
CA THR A 454 -13.83 -27.09 20.34
C THR A 454 -13.72 -26.01 19.27
N LEU A 455 -13.40 -26.37 18.02
CA LEU A 455 -13.37 -25.44 16.90
C LEU A 455 -14.73 -24.75 16.69
N ASN A 456 -15.81 -25.53 16.61
CA ASN A 456 -17.18 -25.00 16.49
C ASN A 456 -17.55 -24.09 17.67
N TYR A 457 -17.10 -24.42 18.88
CA TYR A 457 -17.33 -23.59 20.07
C TYR A 457 -16.56 -22.27 20.00
N GLN A 458 -15.30 -22.28 19.58
CA GLN A 458 -14.49 -21.07 19.43
C GLN A 458 -15.01 -20.15 18.33
N VAL A 459 -15.45 -20.72 17.20
CA VAL A 459 -16.19 -20.00 16.15
C VAL A 459 -17.45 -19.34 16.71
N LYS A 460 -18.26 -20.08 17.47
CA LYS A 460 -19.49 -19.54 18.09
C LYS A 460 -19.20 -18.40 19.09
N LYS A 461 -17.99 -18.38 19.66
CA LYS A 461 -17.52 -17.33 20.58
C LYS A 461 -16.79 -16.19 19.89
N ALA A 462 -16.78 -16.16 18.56
CA ALA A 462 -16.08 -15.17 17.73
C ALA A 462 -14.55 -15.11 17.95
N PHE A 463 -13.96 -16.17 18.52
CA PHE A 463 -12.50 -16.35 18.57
C PHE A 463 -11.92 -16.80 17.22
N TYR A 464 -12.75 -17.37 16.35
CA TYR A 464 -12.40 -17.74 14.97
C TYR A 464 -13.54 -17.40 14.02
N HIS A 465 -13.23 -17.20 12.73
CA HIS A 465 -14.22 -16.95 11.68
C HIS A 465 -15.06 -18.22 11.38
N PRO A 466 -16.33 -18.12 10.96
CA PRO A 466 -17.17 -19.29 10.64
C PRO A 466 -16.65 -20.26 9.58
N SER A 467 -15.69 -19.85 8.75
CA SER A 467 -15.05 -20.71 7.75
C SER A 467 -13.79 -21.44 8.26
N THR A 468 -13.37 -21.23 9.51
CA THR A 468 -12.12 -21.80 10.04
C THR A 468 -12.14 -23.34 10.04
N THR A 469 -11.09 -23.94 9.48
CA THR A 469 -10.79 -25.38 9.50
C THR A 469 -9.45 -25.64 10.21
N VAL A 470 -9.06 -26.91 10.37
CA VAL A 470 -7.75 -27.25 10.93
C VAL A 470 -6.62 -26.75 10.03
N GLU A 471 -6.80 -26.89 8.71
CA GLU A 471 -5.88 -26.43 7.68
C GLU A 471 -5.76 -24.90 7.68
N SER A 472 -6.86 -24.16 7.85
CA SER A 472 -6.80 -22.70 7.92
C SER A 472 -6.09 -22.19 9.17
N ILE A 473 -6.11 -22.95 10.28
CA ILE A 473 -5.30 -22.61 11.47
C ILE A 473 -3.82 -22.77 11.14
N VAL A 474 -3.42 -23.81 10.40
CA VAL A 474 -2.02 -23.93 9.91
C VAL A 474 -1.64 -22.73 9.05
N TYR A 475 -2.53 -22.28 8.16
CA TYR A 475 -2.29 -21.10 7.32
C TYR A 475 -2.13 -19.82 8.14
N HIS A 476 -2.94 -19.64 9.19
CA HIS A 476 -2.78 -18.54 10.13
C HIS A 476 -1.41 -18.57 10.83
N GLU A 477 -1.01 -19.71 11.37
CA GLU A 477 0.30 -19.86 12.03
C GLU A 477 1.48 -19.61 11.08
N ILE A 478 1.31 -19.93 9.79
CA ILE A 478 2.28 -19.59 8.75
C ILE A 478 2.35 -18.08 8.51
N GLY A 479 1.27 -17.34 8.75
CA GLY A 479 1.29 -15.88 8.78
C GLY A 479 2.29 -15.33 9.80
N HIS A 480 2.41 -15.93 10.98
CA HIS A 480 3.42 -15.56 11.98
C HIS A 480 4.85 -15.94 11.54
N VAL A 481 5.03 -17.08 10.86
CA VAL A 481 6.33 -17.44 10.27
C VAL A 481 6.76 -16.39 9.24
N LEU A 482 5.82 -16.00 8.37
CA LEU A 482 6.03 -14.98 7.35
C LEU A 482 6.31 -13.59 7.95
N GLU A 483 5.62 -13.21 9.03
CA GLU A 483 5.89 -11.97 9.77
C GLU A 483 7.33 -11.92 10.28
N GLY A 484 7.81 -13.01 10.86
CA GLY A 484 9.17 -13.05 11.40
C GLY A 484 10.24 -13.04 10.30
N GLU A 485 10.00 -13.70 9.16
CA GLU A 485 10.87 -13.59 7.99
C GLU A 485 10.87 -12.18 7.39
N TYR A 486 9.71 -11.52 7.35
CA TYR A 486 9.63 -10.12 6.98
C TYR A 486 10.47 -9.24 7.90
N ILE A 487 10.38 -9.42 9.22
CA ILE A 487 11.21 -8.68 10.19
C ILE A 487 12.70 -8.89 9.91
N ARG A 488 13.14 -10.13 9.65
CA ARG A 488 14.54 -10.45 9.34
C ARG A 488 15.02 -9.83 8.03
N SER A 489 14.13 -9.59 7.09
CA SER A 489 14.47 -8.86 5.86
C SER A 489 14.77 -7.37 6.13
N THR A 490 14.22 -6.80 7.22
CA THR A 490 14.34 -5.37 7.53
C THR A 490 15.51 -5.02 8.45
N THR A 491 16.02 -5.96 9.25
CA THR A 491 17.07 -5.70 10.23
C THR A 491 17.85 -6.97 10.55
N THR A 492 19.09 -6.81 10.99
CA THR A 492 19.93 -7.88 11.56
C THR A 492 20.13 -7.75 13.08
N ASP A 493 19.62 -6.68 13.70
CA ASP A 493 19.70 -6.44 15.14
C ASP A 493 18.58 -7.20 15.88
N THR A 494 18.96 -8.18 16.70
CA THR A 494 18.01 -9.05 17.43
C THR A 494 17.14 -8.30 18.43
N LYS A 495 17.60 -7.19 19.01
CA LYS A 495 16.76 -6.37 19.90
C LYS A 495 15.72 -5.59 19.12
N VAL A 496 16.06 -5.17 17.91
CA VAL A 496 15.10 -4.52 16.99
C VAL A 496 14.09 -5.55 16.49
N MET A 497 14.51 -6.77 16.17
CA MET A 497 13.60 -7.87 15.81
C MET A 497 12.61 -8.17 16.93
N GLU A 498 13.12 -8.36 18.15
CA GLU A 498 12.30 -8.63 19.34
C GLU A 498 11.29 -7.49 19.57
N TRP A 499 11.71 -6.24 19.40
CA TRP A 499 10.81 -5.10 19.50
C TRP A 499 9.74 -5.09 18.39
N LEU A 500 10.13 -5.28 17.13
CA LEU A 500 9.20 -5.30 15.99
C LEU A 500 8.13 -6.38 16.13
N TRP A 501 8.52 -7.56 16.60
CA TRP A 501 7.64 -8.69 16.89
C TRP A 501 6.71 -8.39 18.08
N ASN A 502 7.28 -8.11 19.26
CA ASN A 502 6.51 -7.96 20.50
C ASN A 502 5.59 -6.72 20.51
N SER A 503 5.88 -5.72 19.69
CA SER A 503 5.01 -4.54 19.52
C SER A 503 4.02 -4.67 18.36
N SER A 504 4.07 -5.76 17.60
CA SER A 504 3.30 -5.96 16.36
C SER A 504 3.50 -4.83 15.33
N GLN A 505 4.61 -4.11 15.42
CA GLN A 505 4.89 -2.96 14.55
C GLN A 505 5.17 -3.43 13.12
N ALA A 506 5.83 -4.57 12.94
CA ALA A 506 6.05 -5.15 11.62
C ALA A 506 4.72 -5.51 10.95
N ALA A 507 3.83 -6.20 11.67
CA ALA A 507 2.50 -6.50 11.15
C ALA A 507 1.68 -5.25 10.83
N THR A 508 1.74 -4.23 11.68
CA THR A 508 1.10 -2.93 11.42
C THR A 508 1.58 -2.34 10.09
N ASN A 509 2.90 -2.34 9.86
CA ASN A 509 3.49 -1.82 8.63
C ASN A 509 3.02 -2.61 7.40
N VAL A 510 2.97 -3.95 7.48
CA VAL A 510 2.52 -4.80 6.37
C VAL A 510 1.04 -4.58 6.06
N LEU A 511 0.18 -4.50 7.08
CA LEU A 511 -1.26 -4.25 6.91
C LEU A 511 -1.51 -2.85 6.32
N GLU A 512 -0.76 -1.85 6.76
CA GLU A 512 -0.81 -0.50 6.17
C GLU A 512 -0.38 -0.51 4.70
N LEU A 513 0.74 -1.18 4.38
CA LEU A 513 1.22 -1.32 3.00
C LEU A 513 0.23 -2.05 2.10
N ALA A 514 -0.40 -3.12 2.58
CA ALA A 514 -1.42 -3.86 1.85
C ALA A 514 -2.69 -3.01 1.65
N SER A 515 -3.06 -2.22 2.67
CA SER A 515 -4.21 -1.31 2.62
C SER A 515 -4.00 -0.26 1.55
N MET A 516 -2.76 0.23 1.45
CA MET A 516 -2.36 1.13 0.40
C MET A 516 -2.52 0.41 -0.94
N GLN A 517 -1.92 -0.75 -1.15
CA GLN A 517 -1.93 -1.42 -2.47
C GLN A 517 -3.31 -1.94 -2.96
N CYS A 518 -4.34 -2.00 -2.11
CA CYS A 518 -5.68 -2.53 -2.42
C CYS A 518 -6.73 -1.45 -2.66
N TYR A 519 -6.66 -0.78 -3.81
CA TYR A 519 -7.42 0.42 -4.11
C TYR A 519 -8.90 0.21 -4.50
N SER A 520 -9.29 -0.96 -5.04
CA SER A 520 -10.67 -1.19 -5.49
C SER A 520 -11.66 -1.59 -4.40
N ASP A 521 -11.18 -2.02 -3.24
CA ASP A 521 -12.05 -2.40 -2.13
C ASP A 521 -12.29 -1.22 -1.17
N THR A 522 -13.28 -0.39 -1.50
CA THR A 522 -13.67 0.81 -0.71
C THR A 522 -14.16 0.47 0.70
N ASP A 523 -14.59 -0.78 0.93
CA ASP A 523 -15.05 -1.27 2.23
C ASP A 523 -14.05 -2.28 2.84
N LYS A 524 -12.79 -2.36 2.38
CA LYS A 524 -11.81 -3.40 2.78
C LYS A 524 -11.71 -3.64 4.28
N TRP A 525 -11.72 -2.60 5.11
CA TRP A 525 -11.67 -2.75 6.57
C TRP A 525 -12.96 -3.32 7.12
N LYS A 526 -14.12 -2.92 6.58
CA LYS A 526 -15.42 -3.48 6.94
C LYS A 526 -15.56 -4.92 6.45
N THR A 527 -15.10 -5.23 5.24
CA THR A 527 -15.01 -6.59 4.69
C THR A 527 -14.09 -7.43 5.56
N LEU A 528 -12.87 -6.96 5.85
CA LEU A 528 -11.92 -7.63 6.73
C LEU A 528 -12.52 -7.87 8.11
N TYR A 529 -13.06 -6.85 8.76
CA TYR A 529 -13.69 -6.94 10.08
C TYR A 529 -14.91 -7.86 10.13
N SER A 530 -15.51 -8.18 8.99
CA SER A 530 -16.56 -9.22 8.88
C SER A 530 -15.99 -10.64 8.72
N LEU A 531 -14.75 -10.76 8.27
CA LEU A 531 -14.06 -12.01 7.96
C LEU A 531 -13.02 -12.44 9.00
N ILE A 532 -12.60 -11.55 9.90
CA ILE A 532 -11.61 -11.80 10.94
C ILE A 532 -12.26 -11.93 12.33
N SER A 533 -11.61 -12.66 13.24
CA SER A 533 -12.07 -12.86 14.62
C SER A 533 -12.10 -11.54 15.42
N ASP A 534 -12.85 -11.50 16.53
CA ASP A 534 -12.83 -10.31 17.39
C ASP A 534 -11.46 -10.12 18.06
N TYR A 535 -10.74 -11.21 18.30
CA TYR A 535 -9.40 -11.18 18.90
C TYR A 535 -8.37 -10.52 17.97
N SER A 536 -8.44 -10.76 16.67
CA SER A 536 -7.51 -10.18 15.70
C SER A 536 -7.78 -8.69 15.43
N LYS A 537 -8.98 -8.16 15.72
CA LYS A 537 -9.33 -6.74 15.53
C LYS A 537 -8.45 -5.78 16.33
N ASP A 538 -8.01 -6.22 17.50
CA ASP A 538 -7.21 -5.43 18.44
C ASP A 538 -5.71 -5.81 18.43
N SER A 539 -5.31 -6.75 17.58
CA SER A 539 -3.92 -7.22 17.48
C SER A 539 -3.45 -7.26 16.02
N PRO A 540 -2.56 -6.34 15.60
CA PRO A 540 -2.08 -6.28 14.22
C PRO A 540 -1.40 -7.56 13.74
N SER A 541 -0.64 -8.24 14.61
CA SER A 541 0.03 -9.50 14.26
C SER A 541 -0.99 -10.62 13.99
N GLU A 542 -2.03 -10.72 14.82
CA GLU A 542 -3.13 -11.68 14.64
C GLU A 542 -3.98 -11.35 13.41
N MET A 543 -4.22 -10.06 13.15
CA MET A 543 -4.91 -9.59 11.95
C MET A 543 -4.15 -9.96 10.67
N LEU A 544 -2.84 -9.78 10.67
CA LEU A 544 -1.98 -10.18 9.57
C LEU A 544 -2.01 -11.69 9.36
N ALA A 545 -1.89 -12.47 10.45
CA ALA A 545 -1.97 -13.92 10.39
C ALA A 545 -3.32 -14.41 9.86
N GLU A 546 -4.43 -13.80 10.27
CA GLU A 546 -5.76 -14.11 9.72
C GLU A 546 -5.92 -13.68 8.26
N CYS A 547 -5.28 -12.59 7.80
CA CYS A 547 -5.24 -12.24 6.38
C CYS A 547 -4.57 -13.35 5.55
N VAL A 548 -3.41 -13.85 6.00
CA VAL A 548 -2.71 -14.97 5.35
C VAL A 548 -3.59 -16.24 5.38
N GLY A 549 -4.22 -16.51 6.52
CA GLY A 549 -5.16 -17.62 6.68
C GLY A 549 -6.33 -17.58 5.70
N LEU A 550 -6.96 -16.41 5.53
CA LEU A 550 -8.06 -16.18 4.59
C LEU A 550 -7.60 -16.39 3.14
N GLU A 551 -6.46 -15.82 2.75
CA GLU A 551 -5.95 -15.94 1.39
C GLU A 551 -5.63 -17.39 1.02
N LEU A 552 -4.86 -18.09 1.86
CA LEU A 552 -4.44 -19.47 1.60
C LEU A 552 -5.60 -20.48 1.68
N SER A 553 -6.65 -20.16 2.43
CA SER A 553 -7.89 -20.98 2.48
C SER A 553 -8.85 -20.70 1.33
N GLY A 554 -8.54 -19.76 0.43
CA GLY A 554 -9.41 -19.39 -0.69
C GLY A 554 -10.63 -18.55 -0.28
N HIS A 555 -10.61 -17.97 0.92
CA HIS A 555 -11.59 -17.02 1.43
C HIS A 555 -11.10 -15.57 1.39
N GLY A 556 -9.93 -15.35 0.79
CA GLY A 556 -9.32 -14.05 0.64
C GLY A 556 -10.05 -13.14 -0.34
N PHE A 557 -9.66 -11.88 -0.27
CA PHE A 557 -10.09 -10.81 -1.15
C PHE A 557 -8.88 -9.92 -1.44
N GLU A 558 -9.05 -8.84 -2.20
CA GLU A 558 -7.93 -8.03 -2.71
C GLU A 558 -6.93 -7.66 -1.60
N PHE A 559 -7.42 -7.23 -0.43
CA PHE A 559 -6.58 -6.87 0.73
C PHE A 559 -5.73 -8.02 1.26
N THR A 560 -6.32 -9.21 1.48
CA THR A 560 -5.59 -10.35 2.03
C THR A 560 -4.54 -10.88 1.06
N LYS A 561 -4.84 -10.83 -0.24
CA LYS A 561 -3.91 -11.18 -1.31
C LYS A 561 -2.65 -10.30 -1.28
N GLU A 562 -2.84 -9.02 -1.05
CA GLU A 562 -1.74 -8.07 -1.05
C GLU A 562 -0.92 -8.14 0.25
N VAL A 563 -1.55 -8.41 1.39
CA VAL A 563 -0.84 -8.79 2.64
C VAL A 563 0.09 -9.96 2.38
N LEU A 564 -0.43 -11.05 1.80
CA LEU A 564 0.36 -12.25 1.50
C LEU A 564 1.49 -11.95 0.50
N LYS A 565 1.23 -11.12 -0.52
CA LYS A 565 2.22 -10.72 -1.51
C LYS A 565 3.37 -9.91 -0.90
N ILE A 566 3.09 -8.97 0.02
CA ILE A 566 4.14 -8.20 0.70
C ILE A 566 5.03 -9.11 1.54
N LEU A 567 4.42 -10.01 2.31
CA LEU A 567 5.13 -10.96 3.15
C LEU A 567 5.99 -11.94 2.35
N THR A 568 5.48 -12.38 1.20
CA THR A 568 6.18 -13.35 0.35
C THR A 568 7.17 -12.71 -0.61
N GLY A 569 7.08 -11.39 -0.84
CA GLY A 569 7.99 -10.64 -1.71
C GLY A 569 9.37 -10.35 -1.12
N VAL A 570 9.58 -10.64 0.16
CA VAL A 570 10.86 -10.40 0.86
C VAL A 570 11.64 -11.67 1.19
N ILE A 571 11.11 -12.84 0.79
CA ILE A 571 11.66 -14.18 1.12
C ILE A 571 12.07 -14.97 -0.12
#